data_AF-A0A354J0N3-F1
#
_entry.id   AF-A0A354J0N3-F1
#
_cell.length_a   1.000
_cell.length_b   1.000
_cell.length_c   1.000
_cell.angle_alpha   90.00
_cell.angle_beta   90.00
_cell.angle_gamma   90.00
#
_symmetry.space_group_name_H-M   'P 1'
#
loop_
_entity.id
_entity.type
_entity.pdbx_description
1 polymer ?
#
loop_
_entity_poly.entity_id
_entity_poly.type
_entity_poly.pdbx_seq_one_letter_code
_entity_poly.pdbx_strand_id
1 'polypeptide(L)'
;WENSEMPLPAFRLKRCPLASCMCCCATVSRFTPAGGAGGKPTVSVTAPAGIAFSTPKTMVSYAGVNLDTVAQQHMQLASGQRFNLNAGKGISLFSHADGITQIAHQGRFLMQSQHGGMQVDAAQDLKATAGGRMVFMAQEEVTFIVSGGAYLTLKGGDVEIGGPGAITIRTAGHHWDGPASGKTELPTFGNHDFGRIPRLLRASDGKPVEGMQLEVTRSGDAPVSGKSNGAGEGEPITADHLQRLTARFFKPLK
;
A
#
# COMPACT_ATOMS: atom_id res chain seq x y z
N TRP A 1 69.08 -26.66 -27.72
CA TRP A 1 68.92 -25.64 -26.68
C TRP A 1 67.88 -26.18 -25.72
N GLU A 2 68.38 -26.69 -24.59
CA GLU A 2 67.74 -27.21 -23.38
C GLU A 2 66.40 -27.98 -23.42
N ASN A 3 66.46 -29.19 -22.87
CA ASN A 3 65.36 -30.04 -22.41
C ASN A 3 64.50 -29.39 -21.32
N SER A 4 63.22 -29.75 -21.26
CA SER A 4 62.59 -30.21 -20.01
C SER A 4 61.32 -31.01 -20.29
N GLU A 5 61.30 -32.24 -19.77
CA GLU A 5 60.21 -33.21 -19.83
C GLU A 5 59.12 -32.92 -18.79
N MET A 6 57.85 -33.15 -19.19
CA MET A 6 56.68 -33.77 -18.51
C MET A 6 56.58 -33.83 -16.96
N PRO A 7 55.36 -33.89 -16.33
CA PRO A 7 54.19 -34.63 -16.83
C PRO A 7 52.77 -34.05 -16.59
N LEU A 8 51.84 -34.53 -17.42
CA LEU A 8 50.38 -34.48 -17.21
C LEU A 8 49.94 -35.48 -16.13
N PRO A 9 48.97 -35.16 -15.25
CA PRO A 9 48.21 -36.17 -14.55
C PRO A 9 46.80 -36.36 -15.14
N ALA A 10 46.65 -37.50 -15.81
CA ALA A 10 45.52 -38.43 -15.82
C ALA A 10 44.08 -37.90 -15.63
N PHE A 11 43.34 -37.84 -16.75
CA PHE A 11 41.88 -37.96 -16.75
C PHE A 11 41.48 -39.41 -16.45
N ARG A 12 40.95 -39.69 -15.25
CA ARG A 12 40.14 -40.90 -14.99
C ARG A 12 38.66 -40.54 -15.04
N LEU A 13 38.00 -40.92 -16.14
CA LEU A 13 36.55 -41.02 -16.22
C LEU A 13 36.06 -42.12 -15.27
N LYS A 14 35.47 -41.74 -14.15
CA LYS A 14 34.55 -42.62 -13.40
C LYS A 14 33.17 -42.48 -14.03
N ARG A 15 32.67 -43.55 -14.65
CA ARG A 15 31.23 -43.74 -14.89
C ARG A 15 30.54 -43.78 -13.52
N CYS A 16 29.57 -42.88 -13.32
CA CYS A 16 28.64 -42.92 -12.19
C CYS A 16 27.25 -43.22 -12.76
N PRO A 17 26.57 -44.33 -12.37
CA PRO A 17 25.18 -44.55 -12.70
C PRO A 17 24.27 -43.81 -11.69
N LEU A 18 23.21 -43.22 -12.23
CA LEU A 18 21.96 -42.76 -11.60
C LEU A 18 21.92 -42.57 -10.07
N ALA A 19 21.83 -41.32 -9.63
CA ALA A 19 20.68 -40.76 -8.89
C ALA A 19 20.99 -39.32 -8.46
N SER A 20 20.15 -38.40 -8.92
CA SER A 20 20.24 -36.96 -8.73
C SER A 20 20.10 -36.58 -7.25
N CYS A 21 21.21 -36.28 -6.58
CA CYS A 21 21.23 -35.45 -5.38
C CYS A 21 22.13 -34.26 -5.68
N MET A 22 21.53 -33.16 -6.13
CA MET A 22 22.22 -31.90 -6.39
C MET A 22 22.65 -31.32 -5.04
N CYS A 23 23.80 -31.75 -4.56
CA CYS A 23 24.44 -31.24 -3.35
C CYS A 23 24.89 -29.81 -3.65
N CYS A 24 24.20 -28.83 -3.07
CA CYS A 24 24.58 -27.43 -3.12
C CYS A 24 25.91 -27.27 -2.35
N CYS A 25 27.03 -27.33 -3.07
CA CYS A 25 28.35 -27.05 -2.51
C CYS A 25 28.45 -25.54 -2.25
N ALA A 26 27.99 -25.10 -1.08
CA ALA A 26 28.27 -23.76 -0.59
C ALA A 26 29.72 -23.71 -0.12
N THR A 27 30.64 -23.31 -1.00
CA THR A 27 31.98 -22.91 -0.59
C THR A 27 31.84 -21.59 0.18
N VAL A 28 31.77 -21.66 1.50
CA VAL A 28 32.00 -20.51 2.38
C VAL A 28 33.50 -20.23 2.35
N SER A 29 33.92 -19.28 1.51
CA SER A 29 35.23 -18.65 1.66
C SER A 29 35.24 -17.93 3.00
N ARG A 30 36.07 -18.41 3.94
CA ARG A 30 36.32 -17.72 5.22
C ARG A 30 36.97 -16.38 4.90
N PHE A 31 36.20 -15.31 4.97
CA PHE A 31 36.77 -13.99 5.19
C PHE A 31 37.17 -13.92 6.67
N THR A 32 38.47 -13.86 6.95
CA THR A 32 38.95 -13.45 8.28
C THR A 32 38.82 -11.93 8.32
N PRO A 33 37.86 -11.33 9.03
CA PRO A 33 37.85 -9.89 9.19
C PRO A 33 39.12 -9.52 9.97
N ALA A 34 39.97 -8.69 9.35
CA ALA A 34 40.99 -7.97 10.09
C ALA A 34 40.29 -7.22 11.24
N GLY A 35 40.77 -7.43 12.47
CA GLY A 35 40.12 -6.99 13.69
C GLY A 35 39.78 -5.50 13.68
N GLY A 36 38.49 -5.21 13.58
CA GLY A 36 37.89 -3.92 13.94
C GLY A 36 37.08 -4.09 15.22
N ALA A 37 37.22 -3.15 16.14
CA ALA A 37 36.56 -3.15 17.44
C ALA A 37 35.03 -3.35 17.33
N GLY A 38 34.47 -4.10 18.30
CA GLY A 38 33.12 -4.64 18.35
C GLY A 38 31.98 -3.71 17.93
N GLY A 39 31.55 -3.83 16.68
CA GLY A 39 30.25 -3.34 16.22
C GLY A 39 29.11 -4.29 16.62
N LYS A 40 27.87 -3.80 16.55
CA LYS A 40 26.68 -4.66 16.70
C LYS A 40 26.74 -5.83 15.71
N PRO A 41 26.28 -7.05 16.07
CA PRO A 41 26.34 -8.19 15.18
C PRO A 41 25.58 -7.91 13.89
N THR A 42 26.26 -8.06 12.76
CA THR A 42 25.71 -7.82 11.42
C THR A 42 26.12 -8.94 10.46
N VAL A 43 25.31 -9.17 9.44
CA VAL A 43 25.60 -10.10 8.35
C VAL A 43 25.58 -9.31 7.04
N SER A 44 26.66 -9.39 6.28
CA SER A 44 26.77 -8.78 4.96
C SER A 44 27.07 -9.85 3.93
N VAL A 45 26.35 -9.82 2.80
CA VAL A 45 26.54 -10.71 1.66
C VAL A 45 26.88 -9.83 0.46
N THR A 46 28.03 -10.08 -0.16
CA THR A 46 28.55 -9.33 -1.30
C THR A 46 29.17 -10.31 -2.29
N ALA A 47 28.93 -10.07 -3.58
CA ALA A 47 29.48 -10.88 -4.66
C ALA A 47 29.68 -10.00 -5.92
N PRO A 48 30.90 -9.91 -6.47
CA PRO A 48 31.17 -9.07 -7.65
C PRO A 48 30.36 -9.43 -8.90
N ALA A 49 30.01 -10.71 -9.04
CA ALA A 49 29.22 -11.21 -10.18
C ALA A 49 27.71 -11.24 -9.91
N GLY A 50 27.26 -11.06 -8.67
CA GLY A 50 25.84 -11.02 -8.30
C GLY A 50 25.43 -12.02 -7.22
N ILE A 51 24.21 -11.82 -6.69
CA ILE A 51 23.57 -12.63 -5.64
C ILE A 51 22.17 -13.00 -6.13
N ALA A 52 21.77 -14.26 -5.95
CA ALA A 52 20.42 -14.72 -6.26
C ALA A 52 19.80 -15.42 -5.04
N PHE A 53 18.62 -14.98 -4.63
CA PHE A 53 17.78 -15.66 -3.65
C PHE A 53 16.60 -16.28 -4.40
N SER A 54 16.36 -17.58 -4.24
CA SER A 54 15.23 -18.26 -4.88
C SER A 54 14.65 -19.33 -3.96
N THR A 55 13.35 -19.57 -4.09
CA THR A 55 12.62 -20.61 -3.34
C THR A 55 11.38 -21.01 -4.14
N PRO A 56 11.02 -22.31 -4.20
CA PRO A 56 9.79 -22.76 -4.86
C PRO A 56 8.53 -22.43 -4.05
N LYS A 57 8.68 -21.97 -2.80
CA LYS A 57 7.55 -21.61 -1.93
C LYS A 57 7.53 -20.11 -1.67
N THR A 58 7.96 -19.68 -0.50
CA THR A 58 7.75 -18.31 -0.01
C THR A 58 9.07 -17.69 0.40
N MET A 59 9.28 -16.44 -0.01
CA MET A 59 10.34 -15.56 0.47
C MET A 59 9.69 -14.40 1.23
N VAL A 60 10.19 -14.11 2.43
CA VAL A 60 9.76 -12.97 3.24
C VAL A 60 11.00 -12.14 3.57
N SER A 61 10.92 -10.84 3.32
CA SER A 61 11.89 -9.87 3.79
C SER A 61 11.21 -8.97 4.81
N TYR A 62 11.78 -8.88 6.01
CA TYR A 62 11.23 -8.11 7.11
C TYR A 62 12.35 -7.34 7.79
N ALA A 63 12.08 -6.07 8.10
CA ALA A 63 12.95 -5.23 8.90
C ALA A 63 12.11 -4.56 9.99
N GLY A 64 12.62 -4.53 11.23
CA GLY A 64 11.92 -3.90 12.35
C GLY A 64 11.94 -2.37 12.33
N VAL A 65 12.75 -1.77 11.45
CA VAL A 65 12.86 -0.32 11.27
C VAL A 65 12.63 0.04 9.81
N ASN A 66 13.62 -0.19 8.94
CA ASN A 66 13.56 0.19 7.52
C ASN A 66 14.03 -0.94 6.60
N LEU A 67 13.47 -1.00 5.40
CA LEU A 67 13.92 -1.85 4.30
C LEU A 67 14.26 -0.94 3.12
N ASP A 68 15.54 -0.88 2.77
CA ASP A 68 16.04 -0.08 1.65
C ASP A 68 16.44 -0.99 0.50
N THR A 69 15.88 -0.76 -0.68
CA THR A 69 16.28 -1.44 -1.92
C THR A 69 16.71 -0.38 -2.92
N VAL A 70 17.97 -0.45 -3.36
CA VAL A 70 18.56 0.55 -4.25
C VAL A 70 19.22 -0.18 -5.41
N ALA A 71 18.98 0.32 -6.62
CA ALA A 71 19.61 -0.17 -7.84
C ALA A 71 20.12 1.04 -8.64
N GLN A 72 21.32 0.94 -9.21
CA GLN A 72 21.90 2.01 -10.03
C GLN A 72 21.22 2.11 -11.40
N GLN A 73 20.76 0.99 -11.95
CA GLN A 73 20.13 0.94 -13.27
C GLN A 73 18.61 0.83 -13.18
N HIS A 74 18.09 -0.33 -12.77
CA HIS A 74 16.65 -0.58 -12.74
C HIS A 74 16.27 -1.44 -11.54
N MET A 75 15.06 -1.20 -11.02
CA MET A 75 14.36 -2.08 -10.10
C MET A 75 13.15 -2.67 -10.84
N GLN A 76 13.05 -3.99 -10.85
CA GLN A 76 11.93 -4.70 -11.48
C GLN A 76 11.22 -5.56 -10.44
N LEU A 77 9.90 -5.34 -10.30
CA LEU A 77 9.03 -6.11 -9.44
C LEU A 77 7.91 -6.70 -10.31
N ALA A 78 7.89 -8.02 -10.43
CA ALA A 78 6.92 -8.74 -11.23
C ALA A 78 6.16 -9.75 -10.36
N SER A 79 4.85 -9.87 -10.58
CA SER A 79 3.99 -10.85 -9.92
C SER A 79 3.09 -11.50 -10.97
N GLY A 80 2.97 -12.82 -10.93
CA GLY A 80 2.11 -13.56 -11.86
C GLY A 80 0.61 -13.45 -11.57
N GLN A 81 0.22 -12.89 -10.42
CA GLN A 81 -1.19 -12.78 -10.01
C GLN A 81 -1.54 -11.38 -9.51
N ARG A 82 -0.96 -10.96 -8.37
CA ARG A 82 -1.32 -9.70 -7.72
C ARG A 82 -0.10 -9.01 -7.11
N PHE A 83 -0.05 -7.70 -7.23
CA PHE A 83 0.87 -6.82 -6.51
C PHE A 83 0.07 -5.98 -5.53
N ASN A 84 0.45 -5.97 -4.25
CA ASN A 84 -0.18 -5.17 -3.21
C ASN A 84 0.87 -4.28 -2.58
N LEU A 85 0.58 -2.98 -2.52
CA LEU A 85 1.42 -1.99 -1.87
C LEU A 85 0.57 -1.25 -0.84
N ASN A 86 0.88 -1.46 0.43
CA ASN A 86 0.20 -0.82 1.54
C ASN A 86 1.24 -0.13 2.42
N ALA A 87 0.96 1.10 2.85
CA ALA A 87 1.84 1.85 3.74
C ALA A 87 1.01 2.45 4.88
N GLY A 88 1.56 2.44 6.10
CA GLY A 88 0.91 3.07 7.25
C GLY A 88 0.92 4.60 7.20
N LYS A 89 1.87 5.19 6.47
CA LYS A 89 2.05 6.65 6.32
C LYS A 89 2.43 7.00 4.88
N GLY A 90 1.42 7.09 4.01
CA GLY A 90 1.55 7.60 2.63
C GLY A 90 2.40 6.74 1.68
N ILE A 91 2.28 7.02 0.38
CA ILE A 91 3.12 6.46 -0.69
C ILE A 91 3.54 7.63 -1.58
N SER A 92 4.83 7.74 -1.90
CA SER A 92 5.37 8.76 -2.81
C SER A 92 6.00 8.09 -4.02
N LEU A 93 5.65 8.55 -5.22
CA LEU A 93 6.17 8.07 -6.50
C LEU A 93 6.69 9.27 -7.28
N PHE A 94 7.96 9.23 -7.66
CA PHE A 94 8.62 10.30 -8.39
C PHE A 94 9.51 9.72 -9.48
N SER A 95 9.49 10.36 -10.65
CA SER A 95 10.42 10.07 -11.73
C SER A 95 11.09 11.36 -12.20
N HIS A 96 12.41 11.33 -12.32
CA HIS A 96 13.19 12.49 -12.76
C HIS A 96 13.10 12.71 -14.28
N ALA A 97 13.02 11.63 -15.06
CA ALA A 97 12.96 11.64 -16.52
C ALA A 97 12.01 10.54 -17.01
N ASP A 98 11.56 10.61 -18.26
CA ASP A 98 10.68 9.63 -18.92
C ASP A 98 9.27 9.45 -18.29
N GLY A 99 8.96 10.17 -17.21
CA GLY A 99 7.62 10.26 -16.63
C GLY A 99 7.18 9.02 -15.85
N ILE A 100 5.86 8.92 -15.61
CA ILE A 100 5.20 7.82 -14.91
C ILE A 100 4.08 7.28 -15.80
N THR A 101 4.07 5.96 -16.00
CA THR A 101 3.02 5.27 -16.77
C THR A 101 2.25 4.31 -15.87
N GLN A 102 0.93 4.50 -15.78
CA GLN A 102 0.01 3.64 -15.02
C GLN A 102 -1.06 3.10 -15.96
N ILE A 103 -1.02 1.79 -16.24
CA ILE A 103 -1.89 1.15 -17.24
C ILE A 103 -2.57 -0.06 -16.61
N ALA A 104 -3.90 -0.11 -16.72
CA ALA A 104 -4.68 -1.33 -16.52
C ALA A 104 -5.11 -1.87 -17.89
N HIS A 105 -4.57 -3.03 -18.31
CA HIS A 105 -4.94 -3.64 -19.58
C HIS A 105 -6.41 -4.09 -19.60
N GLN A 106 -6.89 -4.61 -18.46
CA GLN A 106 -8.27 -5.03 -18.23
C GLN A 106 -8.70 -4.65 -16.81
N GLY A 107 -10.00 -4.45 -16.62
CA GLY A 107 -10.59 -4.07 -15.33
C GLY A 107 -10.63 -2.55 -15.11
N ARG A 108 -11.19 -2.16 -13.96
CA ARG A 108 -11.39 -0.76 -13.59
C ARG A 108 -10.11 -0.15 -13.04
N PHE A 109 -9.65 0.96 -13.62
CA PHE A 109 -8.67 1.84 -13.00
C PHE A 109 -9.38 2.76 -11.99
N LEU A 110 -8.97 2.70 -10.73
CA LEU A 110 -9.61 3.45 -9.64
C LEU A 110 -8.55 4.25 -8.88
N MET A 111 -8.71 5.57 -8.88
CA MET A 111 -7.97 6.49 -8.01
C MET A 111 -8.97 7.20 -7.12
N GLN A 112 -8.75 7.18 -5.81
CA GLN A 112 -9.65 7.77 -4.82
C GLN A 112 -8.87 8.36 -3.64
N SER A 113 -9.34 9.50 -3.15
CA SER A 113 -8.97 10.08 -1.87
C SER A 113 -10.25 10.15 -1.03
N GLN A 114 -10.39 9.28 -0.03
CA GLN A 114 -11.68 9.08 0.66
C GLN A 114 -11.95 10.12 1.75
N HIS A 115 -10.87 10.61 2.38
CA HIS A 115 -10.93 11.57 3.48
C HIS A 115 -9.97 12.75 3.26
N GLY A 116 -9.62 13.03 2.00
CA GLY A 116 -8.72 14.11 1.63
C GLY A 116 -9.02 14.64 0.22
N GLY A 117 -8.29 15.67 -0.18
CA GLY A 117 -8.36 16.22 -1.53
C GLY A 117 -7.66 15.33 -2.56
N MET A 118 -7.98 15.57 -3.84
CA MET A 118 -7.23 15.07 -4.98
C MET A 118 -6.84 16.26 -5.85
N GLN A 119 -5.56 16.37 -6.18
CA GLN A 119 -5.00 17.43 -7.01
C GLN A 119 -4.24 16.81 -8.17
N VAL A 120 -4.51 17.29 -9.39
CA VAL A 120 -3.89 16.81 -10.62
C VAL A 120 -3.48 18.03 -11.43
N ASP A 121 -2.19 18.35 -11.40
CA ASP A 121 -1.62 19.48 -12.10
C ASP A 121 -0.71 19.02 -13.23
N ALA A 122 -0.73 19.76 -14.34
CA ALA A 122 0.20 19.59 -15.44
C ALA A 122 0.69 20.98 -15.87
N ALA A 123 1.99 21.11 -16.12
CA ALA A 123 2.57 22.37 -16.63
C ALA A 123 2.22 22.62 -18.12
N GLN A 124 1.87 21.57 -18.84
CA GLN A 124 1.41 21.61 -20.23
C GLN A 124 -0.07 21.20 -20.25
N ASP A 125 -0.42 20.17 -21.02
CA ASP A 125 -1.80 19.77 -21.21
C ASP A 125 -2.25 18.69 -20.21
N LEU A 126 -3.49 18.84 -19.73
CA LEU A 126 -4.22 17.77 -19.07
C LEU A 126 -5.30 17.25 -20.03
N LYS A 127 -5.17 16.00 -20.48
CA LYS A 127 -6.12 15.35 -21.38
C LYS A 127 -6.87 14.23 -20.67
N ALA A 128 -8.19 14.39 -20.54
CA ALA A 128 -9.10 13.32 -20.16
C ALA A 128 -9.92 12.90 -21.38
N THR A 129 -10.08 11.60 -21.63
CA THR A 129 -10.87 11.10 -22.77
C THR A 129 -11.54 9.79 -22.39
N ALA A 130 -12.82 9.66 -22.74
CA ALA A 130 -13.59 8.44 -22.54
C ALA A 130 -14.32 8.08 -23.84
N GLY A 131 -14.31 6.81 -24.24
CA GLY A 131 -15.06 6.35 -25.42
C GLY A 131 -16.58 6.30 -25.21
N GLY A 132 -17.05 6.33 -23.95
CA GLY A 132 -18.46 6.33 -23.59
C GLY A 132 -18.91 7.68 -23.04
N ARG A 133 -18.79 7.85 -21.73
CA ARG A 133 -19.28 9.04 -21.01
C ARG A 133 -18.23 9.55 -20.03
N MET A 134 -18.14 10.87 -19.92
CA MET A 134 -17.40 11.58 -18.88
C MET A 134 -18.39 12.25 -17.93
N VAL A 135 -18.17 12.14 -16.63
CA VAL A 135 -19.07 12.68 -15.60
C VAL A 135 -18.21 13.39 -14.57
N PHE A 136 -18.48 14.68 -14.35
CA PHE A 136 -17.94 15.46 -13.26
C PHE A 136 -19.08 15.80 -12.30
N MET A 137 -18.90 15.47 -11.03
CA MET A 137 -19.91 15.64 -10.00
C MET A 137 -19.23 16.22 -8.76
N ALA A 138 -19.84 17.25 -8.19
CA ALA A 138 -19.44 17.85 -6.93
C ALA A 138 -20.67 18.17 -6.08
N GLN A 139 -20.50 18.24 -4.77
CA GLN A 139 -21.58 18.60 -3.84
C GLN A 139 -21.81 20.12 -3.81
N GLU A 140 -20.74 20.90 -3.83
CA GLU A 140 -20.79 22.35 -3.62
C GLU A 140 -20.69 23.12 -4.93
N GLU A 141 -19.63 22.87 -5.71
CA GLU A 141 -19.29 23.69 -6.87
C GLU A 141 -18.46 22.92 -7.91
N VAL A 142 -18.71 23.17 -9.20
CA VAL A 142 -17.82 22.80 -10.31
C VAL A 142 -17.48 24.04 -11.11
N THR A 143 -16.18 24.34 -11.23
CA THR A 143 -15.71 25.60 -11.81
C THR A 143 -14.61 25.34 -12.83
N PHE A 144 -14.81 25.89 -14.03
CA PHE A 144 -13.83 25.91 -15.11
C PHE A 144 -13.43 27.35 -15.34
N ILE A 145 -12.15 27.67 -15.18
CA ILE A 145 -11.62 29.03 -15.37
C ILE A 145 -10.41 28.94 -16.28
N VAL A 146 -10.28 29.91 -17.19
CA VAL A 146 -9.06 30.15 -17.94
C VAL A 146 -8.39 31.44 -17.47
N SER A 147 -7.06 31.53 -17.62
CA SER A 147 -6.30 32.72 -17.22
C SER A 147 -6.75 34.01 -17.90
N GLY A 148 -7.38 33.92 -19.08
CA GLY A 148 -8.03 35.04 -19.77
C GLY A 148 -9.32 35.55 -19.12
N GLY A 149 -9.74 34.99 -17.98
CA GLY A 149 -10.89 35.45 -17.20
C GLY A 149 -12.25 34.92 -17.65
N ALA A 150 -12.30 34.07 -18.69
CA ALA A 150 -13.53 33.35 -19.03
C ALA A 150 -13.73 32.17 -18.06
N TYR A 151 -14.98 31.94 -17.65
CA TYR A 151 -15.32 30.88 -16.71
C TYR A 151 -16.72 30.30 -16.92
N LEU A 152 -16.90 29.09 -16.39
CA LEU A 152 -18.15 28.37 -16.25
C LEU A 152 -18.21 27.82 -14.82
N THR A 153 -19.19 28.26 -14.04
CA THR A 153 -19.40 27.86 -12.64
C THR A 153 -20.77 27.23 -12.49
N LEU A 154 -20.83 26.08 -11.83
CA LEU A 154 -22.06 25.39 -11.44
C LEU A 154 -22.13 25.35 -9.91
N LYS A 155 -23.07 26.09 -9.30
CA LYS A 155 -23.14 26.25 -7.84
C LYS A 155 -24.58 26.35 -7.36
N GLY A 156 -24.98 25.50 -6.41
CA GLY A 156 -26.29 25.63 -5.72
C GLY A 156 -27.54 25.60 -6.61
N GLY A 157 -27.42 25.18 -7.87
CA GLY A 157 -28.49 25.22 -8.88
C GLY A 157 -28.32 26.33 -9.93
N ASP A 158 -27.45 27.29 -9.67
CA ASP A 158 -27.12 28.36 -10.60
C ASP A 158 -26.05 27.90 -11.60
N VAL A 159 -26.22 28.32 -12.86
CA VAL A 159 -25.26 28.16 -13.94
C VAL A 159 -24.77 29.53 -14.34
N GLU A 160 -23.50 29.81 -14.10
CA GLU A 160 -22.88 31.08 -14.42
C GLU A 160 -21.83 30.90 -15.52
N ILE A 161 -21.99 31.65 -16.61
CA ILE A 161 -21.04 31.71 -17.72
C ILE A 161 -20.64 33.17 -17.88
N GLY A 162 -19.36 33.47 -17.73
CA GLY A 162 -18.86 34.84 -17.73
C GLY A 162 -17.47 34.97 -18.34
N GLY A 163 -17.14 36.19 -18.76
CA GLY A 163 -15.82 36.53 -19.27
C GLY A 163 -15.76 37.97 -19.79
N PRO A 164 -14.55 38.54 -19.94
CA PRO A 164 -14.39 39.92 -20.40
C PRO A 164 -14.68 40.12 -21.90
N GLY A 165 -14.67 39.04 -22.69
CA GLY A 165 -14.93 39.07 -24.12
C GLY A 165 -16.38 38.78 -24.50
N ALA A 166 -16.67 38.81 -25.80
CA ALA A 166 -18.00 38.46 -26.31
C ALA A 166 -18.26 36.94 -26.22
N ILE A 167 -19.44 36.56 -25.74
CA ILE A 167 -19.92 35.17 -25.79
C ILE A 167 -20.46 34.89 -27.20
N THR A 168 -19.86 33.93 -27.91
CA THR A 168 -20.29 33.54 -29.25
C THR A 168 -20.98 32.18 -29.21
N ILE A 169 -22.29 32.15 -29.47
CA ILE A 169 -23.08 30.91 -29.52
C ILE A 169 -23.38 30.59 -30.99
N ARG A 170 -22.89 29.45 -31.48
CA ARG A 170 -23.12 28.97 -32.85
C ARG A 170 -23.88 27.65 -32.80
N THR A 171 -25.16 27.67 -33.16
CA THR A 171 -26.04 26.50 -33.11
C THR A 171 -27.13 26.61 -34.19
N ALA A 172 -27.68 25.47 -34.60
CA ALA A 172 -28.86 25.40 -35.47
C ALA A 172 -30.17 25.79 -34.74
N GLY A 173 -30.17 25.84 -33.41
CA GLY A 173 -31.29 26.27 -32.59
C GLY A 173 -30.92 26.44 -31.12
N HIS A 174 -31.62 27.32 -30.41
CA HIS A 174 -31.52 27.49 -28.96
C HIS A 174 -32.95 27.67 -28.39
N HIS A 175 -33.24 27.04 -27.26
CA HIS A 175 -34.54 27.12 -26.59
C HIS A 175 -34.34 27.47 -25.12
N TRP A 176 -35.23 28.31 -24.59
CA TRP A 176 -35.23 28.75 -23.20
C TRP A 176 -36.55 28.31 -22.54
N ASP A 177 -36.65 27.02 -22.21
CA ASP A 177 -37.87 26.33 -21.73
C ASP A 177 -38.23 26.58 -20.24
N GLY A 178 -37.53 27.50 -19.57
CA GLY A 178 -37.61 27.65 -18.11
C GLY A 178 -36.75 26.62 -17.34
N PRO A 179 -36.87 26.58 -16.00
CA PRO A 179 -35.95 25.83 -15.15
C PRO A 179 -36.22 24.30 -15.16
N ALA A 180 -35.14 23.52 -15.12
CA ALA A 180 -35.15 22.06 -14.97
C ALA A 180 -34.13 21.62 -13.91
N SER A 181 -34.31 20.45 -13.27
CA SER A 181 -33.41 19.94 -12.24
C SER A 181 -32.99 18.48 -12.49
N GLY A 182 -31.76 18.14 -12.10
CA GLY A 182 -31.21 16.77 -12.15
C GLY A 182 -30.61 16.37 -10.80
N LYS A 183 -30.77 15.10 -10.41
CA LYS A 183 -30.18 14.54 -9.18
C LYS A 183 -28.89 13.77 -9.50
N THR A 184 -27.90 13.90 -8.62
CA THR A 184 -26.59 13.25 -8.71
C THR A 184 -26.36 12.42 -7.45
N GLU A 185 -25.96 11.15 -7.62
CA GLU A 185 -25.53 10.28 -6.52
C GLU A 185 -24.01 10.43 -6.35
N LEU A 186 -23.58 10.99 -5.22
CA LEU A 186 -22.17 11.14 -4.87
C LEU A 186 -21.67 9.91 -4.10
N PRO A 187 -20.41 9.47 -4.30
CA PRO A 187 -19.83 8.41 -3.49
C PRO A 187 -19.64 8.89 -2.04
N THR A 188 -20.27 8.20 -1.08
CA THR A 188 -20.11 8.46 0.35
C THR A 188 -19.03 7.56 0.95
N PHE A 189 -18.02 8.14 1.60
CA PHE A 189 -17.01 7.40 2.35
C PHE A 189 -17.25 7.57 3.84
N GLY A 190 -17.64 6.49 4.52
CA GLY A 190 -17.78 6.48 5.97
C GLY A 190 -16.41 6.39 6.64
N ASN A 191 -16.14 7.28 7.60
CA ASN A 191 -15.08 7.06 8.57
C ASN A 191 -15.60 6.05 9.61
N HIS A 192 -15.01 4.85 9.64
CA HIS A 192 -15.29 3.87 10.69
C HIS A 192 -14.14 3.89 11.70
N ASP A 193 -14.48 4.03 12.98
CA ASP A 193 -13.54 3.91 14.11
C ASP A 193 -13.01 2.48 14.19
N PHE A 194 -11.71 2.30 14.45
CA PHE A 194 -11.14 0.96 14.71
C PHE A 194 -11.39 0.49 16.15
N GLY A 195 -12.24 1.21 16.88
CA GLY A 195 -12.59 0.89 18.24
C GLY A 195 -13.14 -0.53 18.41
N ARG A 196 -12.78 -1.17 19.53
CA ARG A 196 -13.19 -2.55 19.85
C ARG A 196 -13.77 -2.63 21.25
N ILE A 197 -14.83 -3.43 21.39
CA ILE A 197 -15.45 -3.75 22.67
C ILE A 197 -15.15 -5.22 22.97
N PRO A 198 -14.26 -5.52 23.93
CA PRO A 198 -13.99 -6.89 24.33
C PRO A 198 -15.21 -7.48 25.05
N ARG A 199 -15.69 -8.64 24.60
CA ARG A 199 -16.86 -9.32 25.17
C ARG A 199 -16.51 -10.72 25.63
N LEU A 200 -16.88 -11.05 26.86
CA LEU A 200 -16.70 -12.37 27.45
C LEU A 200 -17.99 -13.19 27.41
N LEU A 201 -17.93 -14.30 26.69
CA LEU A 201 -18.98 -15.32 26.65
C LEU A 201 -18.48 -16.59 27.33
N ARG A 202 -19.36 -17.29 28.04
CA ARG A 202 -19.05 -18.56 28.69
C ARG A 202 -18.93 -19.66 27.64
N ALA A 203 -17.84 -20.42 27.66
CA ALA A 203 -17.54 -21.44 26.66
C ALA A 203 -18.55 -22.60 26.59
N SER A 204 -19.31 -22.85 27.66
CA SER A 204 -20.25 -23.97 27.76
C SER A 204 -21.63 -23.68 27.15
N ASP A 205 -22.13 -22.45 27.24
CA ASP A 205 -23.51 -22.09 26.87
C ASP A 205 -23.63 -20.80 26.04
N GLY A 206 -22.50 -20.13 25.74
CA GLY A 206 -22.46 -18.90 24.97
C GLY A 206 -23.09 -17.69 25.69
N LYS A 207 -23.47 -17.81 26.96
CA LYS A 207 -24.10 -16.71 27.70
C LYS A 207 -23.06 -15.68 28.15
N PRO A 208 -23.41 -14.39 28.15
CA PRO A 208 -22.52 -13.34 28.64
C PRO A 208 -22.21 -13.51 30.12
N VAL A 209 -20.98 -13.17 30.51
CA VAL A 209 -20.51 -13.27 31.90
C VAL A 209 -20.31 -11.86 32.46
N GLU A 210 -21.23 -11.47 33.34
CA GLU A 210 -21.20 -10.18 34.06
C GLU A 210 -20.26 -10.22 35.27
N GLY A 211 -19.67 -9.06 35.60
CA GLY A 211 -18.94 -8.84 36.84
C GLY A 211 -17.52 -9.42 36.86
N MET A 212 -16.99 -9.85 35.71
CA MET A 212 -15.59 -10.26 35.59
C MET A 212 -14.68 -9.04 35.45
N GLN A 213 -13.53 -9.07 36.10
CA GLN A 213 -12.55 -8.00 36.00
C GLN A 213 -11.83 -8.12 34.66
N LEU A 214 -11.78 -7.04 33.90
CA LEU A 214 -11.17 -6.99 32.58
C LEU A 214 -9.96 -6.05 32.62
N GLU A 215 -8.84 -6.55 32.14
CA GLU A 215 -7.66 -5.74 31.84
C GLU A 215 -7.35 -5.88 30.34
N VAL A 216 -7.32 -4.75 29.63
CA VAL A 216 -6.94 -4.72 28.21
C VAL A 216 -5.61 -4.02 28.07
N THR A 217 -4.60 -4.78 27.67
CA THR A 217 -3.29 -4.26 27.33
C THR A 217 -3.29 -3.84 25.86
N ARG A 218 -2.87 -2.59 25.63
CA ARG A 218 -2.70 -1.97 24.31
C ARG A 218 -1.20 -1.83 24.02
N SER A 219 -0.78 -2.08 22.79
CA SER A 219 0.63 -1.97 22.41
C SER A 219 1.07 -0.49 22.35
N GLY A 220 1.67 0.02 23.42
CA GLY A 220 2.21 1.38 23.48
C GLY A 220 1.41 2.37 24.34
N ASP A 221 0.20 2.00 24.77
CA ASP A 221 -0.67 2.82 25.62
C ASP A 221 -0.86 2.21 27.02
N ALA A 222 -1.29 3.04 27.98
CA ALA A 222 -1.65 2.59 29.31
C ALA A 222 -2.78 1.53 29.25
N PRO A 223 -2.70 0.46 30.06
CA PRO A 223 -3.73 -0.57 30.12
C PRO A 223 -5.05 0.01 30.59
N VAL A 224 -6.15 -0.41 29.96
CA VAL A 224 -7.51 -0.03 30.39
C VAL A 224 -8.05 -1.16 31.26
N SER A 225 -8.46 -0.81 32.48
CA SER A 225 -9.11 -1.75 33.39
C SER A 225 -10.58 -1.40 33.54
N GLY A 226 -11.43 -2.42 33.63
CA GLY A 226 -12.87 -2.27 33.73
C GLY A 226 -13.54 -3.53 34.28
N LYS A 227 -14.87 -3.52 34.32
CA LYS A 227 -15.68 -4.70 34.66
C LYS A 227 -16.59 -5.03 33.50
N SER A 228 -16.83 -6.31 33.26
CA SER A 228 -17.84 -6.71 32.28
C SER A 228 -19.25 -6.33 32.77
N ASN A 229 -20.03 -5.69 31.90
CA ASN A 229 -21.43 -5.35 32.14
C ASN A 229 -22.35 -6.59 32.00
N GLY A 230 -23.68 -6.41 32.15
CA GLY A 230 -24.67 -7.48 31.98
C GLY A 230 -24.68 -8.17 30.60
N ALA A 231 -24.09 -7.56 29.57
CA ALA A 231 -23.89 -8.14 28.24
C ALA A 231 -22.53 -8.84 28.07
N GLY A 232 -21.73 -8.90 29.14
CA GLY A 232 -20.37 -9.45 29.14
C GLY A 232 -19.34 -8.54 28.48
N GLU A 233 -19.71 -7.29 28.18
CA GLU A 233 -18.88 -6.33 27.45
C GLU A 233 -18.05 -5.50 28.41
N GLY A 234 -16.79 -5.26 28.05
CA GLY A 234 -15.92 -4.29 28.70
C GLY A 234 -16.09 -2.88 28.16
N GLU A 235 -15.33 -1.94 28.70
CA GLU A 235 -15.31 -0.56 28.23
C GLU A 235 -14.88 -0.46 26.76
N PRO A 236 -15.51 0.42 25.96
CA PRO A 236 -15.15 0.62 24.56
C PRO A 236 -13.74 1.21 24.45
N ILE A 237 -12.92 0.58 23.62
CA ILE A 237 -11.56 1.04 23.34
C ILE A 237 -11.59 1.76 22.01
N THR A 238 -11.45 3.08 22.02
CA THR A 238 -11.31 3.89 20.80
C THR A 238 -9.89 3.79 20.25
N ALA A 239 -9.74 3.67 18.93
CA ALA A 239 -8.44 3.63 18.26
C ALA A 239 -8.52 4.25 16.86
N ASP A 240 -7.61 5.17 16.57
CA ASP A 240 -7.48 5.81 15.25
C ASP A 240 -6.65 5.00 14.25
N HIS A 241 -6.04 3.90 14.69
CA HIS A 241 -5.24 3.00 13.87
C HIS A 241 -5.37 1.53 14.31
N LEU A 242 -4.98 0.61 13.43
CA LEU A 242 -4.98 -0.81 13.73
C LEU A 242 -3.91 -1.14 14.77
N GLN A 243 -4.33 -1.58 15.95
CA GLN A 243 -3.45 -1.99 17.05
C GLN A 243 -3.83 -3.37 17.62
N ARG A 244 -2.86 -4.06 18.22
CA ARG A 244 -3.08 -5.37 18.86
C ARG A 244 -3.57 -5.17 20.29
N LEU A 245 -4.78 -5.67 20.57
CA LEU A 245 -5.36 -5.68 21.91
C LEU A 245 -5.21 -7.08 22.53
N THR A 246 -4.82 -7.13 23.80
CA THR A 246 -4.87 -8.36 24.60
C THR A 246 -5.81 -8.14 25.76
N ALA A 247 -6.99 -8.78 25.73
CA ALA A 247 -7.98 -8.72 26.79
C ALA A 247 -7.81 -9.90 27.75
N ARG A 248 -7.65 -9.62 29.04
CA ARG A 248 -7.59 -10.63 30.11
C ARG A 248 -8.79 -10.45 31.02
N PHE A 249 -9.63 -11.47 31.09
CA PHE A 249 -10.72 -11.54 32.05
C PHE A 249 -10.31 -12.42 33.22
N PHE A 250 -10.41 -11.91 34.44
CA PHE A 250 -10.04 -12.65 35.64
C PHE A 250 -11.01 -12.36 36.79
N LYS A 251 -11.04 -13.29 37.74
CA LYS A 251 -11.73 -13.13 39.03
C LYS A 251 -10.65 -13.00 40.09
N PRO A 252 -10.60 -11.89 40.86
CA PRO A 252 -9.62 -11.78 41.94
C PRO A 252 -9.88 -12.91 42.93
N LEU A 253 -8.83 -13.68 43.22
CA LEU A 253 -8.86 -14.65 44.31
C LEU A 253 -8.98 -13.85 45.61
N LYS A 254 -10.01 -14.16 46.40
CA LYS A 254 -10.13 -13.65 47.77
C LYS A 254 -9.07 -14.28 48.65
#